data_AF-A0A7W8K0D8-F1
#
_entry.id   AF-A0A7W8K0D8-F1
#
_cell.length_a   1.000
_cell.length_b   1.000
_cell.length_c   1.000
_cell.angle_alpha   90.00
_cell.angle_beta   90.00
_cell.angle_gamma   90.00
#
_symmetry.space_group_name_H-M   'P 1'
#
loop_
_entity.id
_entity.type
_entity.pdbx_description
1 polymer ?
#
loop_
_entity_poly.entity_id
_entity_poly.type
_entity_poly.pdbx_seq_one_letter_code
_entity_poly.pdbx_strand_id
1 'polypeptide(L)'
;MTALKHLLISTSLAALASLLTGCGPAEAEVVTQAPPVVAATPQPSRPAPILSQPLSQAPAARDASQLPSTKQPLTLELRWTVPEPRLVGGRVERPLLNRATSLTLLSAQITQIRESGGLEAIRQELDGIYAEIEARQPRDIRFRQIGKAWVGEARTGWRVERKASEAALLRAIQAGETRSALNIALEAPARSVRWAAEKGLTHLASGQSSFAGSPDFRVHNIRTGAGRVQGEWVAPGQTFSFNALIGPISSVTGFQPGYVVTGNTLSTEDGGGICQVSTTVFRAAFKAGLPITERHEHSYLVGYYEEPGLDAAVYAPGKDLRWKNDTAAPLLVQATWDLKAATLTVSLFGVDDGRRVRVSEPVISARRPAPEPTFMVDRTLEQGKARRVDMPAAGMKAVMTRTVTFADGQQEKEEFVSRYKAWGGVFAVAPGDERLR
;
A
#
# COMPACT_ATOMS: atom_id res chain seq x y z
N MET A 1 -15.61 -47.41 -60.34
CA MET A 1 -14.17 -47.72 -60.46
C MET A 1 -13.51 -47.18 -59.19
N THR A 2 -13.31 -48.02 -58.17
CA THR A 2 -12.05 -48.76 -57.84
C THR A 2 -10.90 -47.84 -57.43
N ALA A 3 -10.19 -48.03 -56.29
CA ALA A 3 -10.36 -48.89 -55.10
C ALA A 3 -9.44 -48.31 -53.97
N LEU A 4 -9.87 -48.12 -52.71
CA LEU A 4 -10.05 -49.07 -51.58
C LEU A 4 -8.77 -49.37 -50.75
N LYS A 5 -8.94 -49.52 -49.42
CA LYS A 5 -7.97 -49.89 -48.34
C LYS A 5 -7.12 -48.72 -47.81
N HIS A 6 -6.69 -48.65 -46.53
CA HIS A 6 -7.06 -49.25 -45.23
C HIS A 6 -6.67 -48.21 -44.10
N LEU A 7 -7.00 -48.23 -42.79
CA LEU A 7 -7.11 -49.27 -41.73
C LEU A 7 -5.73 -49.83 -41.28
N LEU A 8 -5.35 -50.04 -40.00
CA LEU A 8 -5.96 -50.03 -38.64
C LEU A 8 -4.97 -49.28 -37.67
N ILE A 9 -5.32 -48.64 -36.55
CA ILE A 9 -5.92 -49.08 -35.24
C ILE A 9 -4.99 -49.94 -34.36
N SER A 10 -5.10 -49.75 -33.03
CA SER A 10 -4.51 -50.50 -31.89
C SER A 10 -3.07 -50.17 -31.45
N THR A 11 -2.68 -50.26 -30.17
CA THR A 11 -3.26 -49.95 -28.81
C THR A 11 -2.27 -50.48 -27.75
N SER A 12 -2.36 -49.99 -26.51
CA SER A 12 -1.82 -50.63 -25.28
C SER A 12 -0.29 -50.63 -25.09
N LEU A 13 0.26 -50.96 -23.91
CA LEU A 13 -0.07 -50.64 -22.50
C LEU A 13 1.07 -51.23 -21.63
N ALA A 14 1.35 -50.60 -20.48
CA ALA A 14 1.96 -51.19 -19.28
C ALA A 14 3.46 -51.59 -19.22
N ALA A 15 3.95 -51.52 -17.97
CA ALA A 15 4.99 -52.30 -17.32
C ALA A 15 6.46 -52.20 -17.78
N LEU A 16 7.28 -51.56 -16.91
CA LEU A 16 8.54 -52.15 -16.41
C LEU A 16 8.96 -51.50 -15.07
N ALA A 17 8.57 -52.16 -13.97
CA ALA A 17 9.41 -52.26 -12.77
C ALA A 17 10.22 -53.58 -12.91
N SER A 18 11.29 -53.92 -12.20
CA SER A 18 11.93 -53.35 -10.98
C SER A 18 13.47 -53.40 -11.18
N LEU A 19 14.42 -53.60 -10.25
CA LEU A 19 14.55 -53.84 -8.78
C LEU A 19 15.97 -53.30 -8.43
N LEU A 20 16.33 -52.85 -7.21
CA LEU A 20 16.79 -53.61 -6.04
C LEU A 20 16.96 -52.59 -4.89
N THR A 21 16.17 -52.60 -3.82
CA THR A 21 16.41 -53.28 -2.52
C THR A 21 17.72 -52.95 -1.80
N GLY A 22 17.60 -52.29 -0.65
CA GLY A 22 18.61 -52.17 0.40
C GLY A 22 17.95 -51.89 1.75
N CYS A 23 18.15 -52.78 2.74
CA CYS A 23 17.64 -52.70 4.12
C CYS A 23 17.92 -51.33 4.79
N GLY A 24 17.20 -50.84 5.80
CA GLY A 24 16.40 -51.49 6.85
C GLY A 24 16.58 -50.65 8.15
N PRO A 25 15.78 -50.83 9.22
CA PRO A 25 15.67 -49.82 10.29
C PRO A 25 16.36 -50.16 11.63
N ALA A 26 16.66 -49.11 12.40
CA ALA A 26 16.75 -49.04 13.88
C ALA A 26 16.40 -47.57 14.25
N GLU A 27 15.52 -47.21 15.19
CA GLU A 27 15.27 -47.62 16.60
C GLU A 27 16.25 -47.06 17.64
N ALA A 28 15.67 -46.40 18.67
CA ALA A 28 16.21 -46.00 19.99
C ALA A 28 17.49 -45.12 20.01
N GLU A 29 17.63 -44.11 20.88
CA GLU A 29 17.31 -44.11 22.31
C GLU A 29 16.76 -42.77 22.86
N VAL A 30 16.15 -42.86 24.04
CA VAL A 30 15.85 -41.73 24.92
C VAL A 30 16.75 -41.86 26.16
N VAL A 31 17.63 -40.88 26.40
CA VAL A 31 18.43 -40.83 27.63
C VAL A 31 18.18 -39.50 28.35
N THR A 32 17.53 -39.60 29.50
CA THR A 32 17.40 -38.53 30.49
C THR A 32 18.63 -38.46 31.38
N GLN A 33 19.09 -37.25 31.75
CA GLN A 33 19.47 -36.93 33.14
C GLN A 33 19.79 -35.44 33.36
N ALA A 34 19.25 -34.91 34.46
CA ALA A 34 19.88 -33.85 35.25
C ALA A 34 20.47 -34.53 36.50
N PRO A 35 21.55 -34.01 37.12
CA PRO A 35 21.42 -32.97 38.17
C PRO A 35 22.64 -31.99 38.13
N PRO A 36 22.96 -31.13 39.14
CA PRO A 36 22.31 -30.94 40.44
C PRO A 36 21.96 -29.50 40.85
N VAL A 37 21.20 -29.44 41.95
CA VAL A 37 20.79 -28.23 42.67
C VAL A 37 21.85 -27.83 43.70
N VAL A 38 22.20 -26.54 43.73
CA VAL A 38 22.64 -25.84 44.96
C VAL A 38 21.89 -24.50 44.99
N ALA A 39 21.42 -24.08 46.17
CA ALA A 39 20.50 -22.96 46.32
C ALA A 39 21.16 -21.69 46.88
N ALA A 40 20.71 -20.52 46.42
CA ALA A 40 20.61 -19.30 47.24
C ALA A 40 19.69 -18.26 46.57
N THR A 41 18.53 -17.97 47.17
CA THR A 41 17.65 -16.86 46.76
C THR A 41 18.08 -15.53 47.40
N PRO A 42 17.88 -14.42 46.67
CA PRO A 42 17.30 -13.20 47.25
C PRO A 42 15.83 -13.03 46.79
N GLN A 43 15.03 -12.33 47.58
CA GLN A 43 13.60 -12.14 47.33
C GLN A 43 13.31 -11.15 46.17
N PRO A 44 12.17 -11.27 45.47
CA PRO A 44 11.70 -10.23 44.56
C PRO A 44 11.39 -8.94 45.34
N SER A 45 11.88 -7.81 44.84
CA SER A 45 11.57 -6.50 45.41
C SER A 45 10.07 -6.21 45.32
N ARG A 46 9.47 -5.80 46.44
CA ARG A 46 8.08 -5.34 46.51
C ARG A 46 7.80 -4.30 45.41
N PRO A 47 6.79 -4.48 44.54
CA PRO A 47 6.14 -3.30 43.96
C PRO A 47 5.58 -2.47 45.12
N ALA A 48 5.68 -1.14 45.02
CA ALA A 48 5.15 -0.23 46.03
C ALA A 48 3.65 -0.49 46.25
N PRO A 49 3.11 -0.28 47.46
CA PRO A 49 1.68 -0.43 47.69
C PRO A 49 0.92 0.47 46.72
N ILE A 50 0.08 -0.15 45.88
CA ILE A 50 -0.92 0.59 45.11
C ILE A 50 -1.72 1.40 46.12
N LEU A 51 -1.72 2.72 45.98
CA LEU A 51 -2.62 3.57 46.72
C LEU A 51 -4.04 3.18 46.32
N SER A 52 -4.64 2.31 47.14
CA SER A 52 -6.06 2.00 47.11
C SER A 52 -6.81 3.27 47.47
N GLN A 53 -7.02 4.13 46.47
CA GLN A 53 -8.10 5.10 46.54
C GLN A 53 -9.35 4.32 46.97
N PRO A 54 -10.08 4.79 48.00
CA PRO A 54 -11.27 4.09 48.43
C PRO A 54 -12.19 3.94 47.22
N LEU A 55 -12.85 2.80 47.09
CA LEU A 55 -13.95 2.64 46.15
C LEU A 55 -14.90 3.82 46.38
N SER A 56 -14.97 4.72 45.40
CA SER A 56 -15.88 5.87 45.47
C SER A 56 -17.25 5.32 45.80
N GLN A 57 -17.85 5.86 46.85
CA GLN A 57 -19.01 5.25 47.51
C GLN A 57 -20.05 4.83 46.46
N ALA A 58 -20.52 3.58 46.55
CA ALA A 58 -21.67 3.17 45.77
C ALA A 58 -22.75 4.24 45.93
N PRO A 59 -23.29 4.82 44.83
CA PRO A 59 -24.21 5.94 44.94
C PRO A 59 -25.36 5.50 45.83
N ALA A 60 -25.61 6.26 46.91
CA ALA A 60 -26.63 5.94 47.89
C ALA A 60 -27.92 5.59 47.16
N ALA A 61 -28.52 4.44 47.52
CA ALA A 61 -29.67 3.89 46.82
C ALA A 61 -30.74 4.99 46.69
N ARG A 62 -30.92 5.50 45.46
CA ARG A 62 -31.86 6.59 45.22
C ARG A 62 -33.25 6.07 45.55
N ASP A 63 -33.95 6.84 46.37
CA ASP A 63 -35.32 6.51 46.73
C ASP A 63 -36.15 6.31 45.45
N ALA A 64 -36.92 5.22 45.42
CA ALA A 64 -37.63 4.77 44.22
C ALA A 64 -38.77 5.71 43.80
N SER A 65 -39.00 6.77 44.60
CA SER A 65 -39.97 7.84 44.41
C SER A 65 -39.57 8.93 43.40
N GLN A 66 -38.29 9.03 43.01
CA GLN A 66 -37.78 10.11 42.15
C GLN A 66 -37.16 9.64 40.81
N LEU A 67 -37.95 8.90 40.02
CA LEU A 67 -37.70 8.78 38.58
C LEU A 67 -37.94 10.15 37.91
N PRO A 68 -37.01 10.65 37.06
CA PRO A 68 -37.22 11.91 36.34
C PRO A 68 -38.44 11.80 35.41
N SER A 69 -39.29 12.82 35.41
CA SER A 69 -40.57 12.79 34.68
C SER A 69 -40.35 12.51 33.19
N THR A 70 -41.13 11.60 32.62
CA THR A 70 -40.99 11.10 31.23
C THR A 70 -41.29 12.14 30.13
N LYS A 71 -41.42 13.43 30.45
CA LYS A 71 -41.86 14.50 29.53
C LYS A 71 -40.77 15.10 28.63
N GLN A 72 -39.51 14.69 28.74
CA GLN A 72 -38.41 15.17 27.90
C GLN A 72 -37.64 14.00 27.26
N PRO A 73 -37.13 14.17 26.02
CA PRO A 73 -36.30 13.16 25.37
C PRO A 73 -34.95 13.01 26.08
N LEU A 74 -34.41 11.79 26.08
CA LEU A 74 -33.14 11.44 26.71
C LEU A 74 -32.09 11.17 25.64
N THR A 75 -31.06 12.01 25.56
CA THR A 75 -29.87 11.72 24.75
C THR A 75 -28.88 10.91 25.58
N LEU A 76 -28.61 9.66 25.17
CA LEU A 76 -27.55 8.84 25.71
C LEU A 76 -26.29 8.92 24.83
N GLU A 77 -25.14 9.09 25.48
CA GLU A 77 -23.82 9.04 24.88
C GLU A 77 -23.30 7.59 24.90
N LEU A 78 -23.35 6.92 23.75
CA LEU A 78 -22.89 5.54 23.57
C LEU A 78 -21.38 5.52 23.31
N ARG A 79 -20.60 5.04 24.28
CA ARG A 79 -19.14 5.14 24.31
C ARG A 79 -18.44 3.80 24.10
N TRP A 80 -17.29 3.81 23.42
CA TRP A 80 -16.37 2.67 23.36
C TRP A 80 -14.91 3.13 23.41
N THR A 81 -14.05 2.28 23.95
CA THR A 81 -12.61 2.50 24.04
C THR A 81 -11.91 1.24 23.55
N VAL A 82 -11.11 1.38 22.48
CA VAL A 82 -10.46 0.25 21.81
C VAL A 82 -8.98 0.56 21.55
N PRO A 83 -8.05 -0.39 21.74
CA PRO A 83 -6.66 -0.19 21.33
C PRO A 83 -6.56 -0.12 19.80
N GLU A 84 -5.85 0.86 19.27
CA GLU A 84 -5.48 0.93 17.84
C GLU A 84 -3.96 0.73 17.72
N PRO A 85 -3.47 -0.47 17.37
CA PRO A 85 -2.04 -0.75 17.36
C PRO A 85 -1.26 0.06 16.33
N ARG A 86 -0.06 0.52 16.69
CA ARG A 86 0.92 1.14 15.78
C ARG A 86 2.34 0.58 15.99
N LEU A 87 3.10 0.49 14.91
CA LEU A 87 4.50 0.03 14.90
C LEU A 87 5.41 1.26 14.92
N VAL A 88 6.15 1.47 16.01
CA VAL A 88 7.08 2.60 16.20
C VAL A 88 8.45 2.04 16.57
N GLY A 89 9.47 2.27 15.73
CA GLY A 89 10.84 1.80 16.02
C GLY A 89 10.95 0.30 16.32
N GLY A 90 10.21 -0.54 15.57
CA GLY A 90 10.15 -1.99 15.78
C GLY A 90 9.24 -2.44 16.94
N ARG A 91 8.68 -1.52 17.75
CA ARG A 91 7.83 -1.84 18.90
C ARG A 91 6.34 -1.64 18.59
N VAL A 92 5.50 -2.54 19.08
CA VAL A 92 4.04 -2.43 18.98
C VAL A 92 3.49 -1.62 20.16
N GLU A 93 3.13 -0.38 19.89
CA GLU A 93 2.36 0.46 20.82
C GLU A 93 0.85 0.23 20.61
N ARG A 94 0.06 0.43 21.66
CA ARG A 94 -1.41 0.22 21.64
C ARG A 94 -2.14 1.40 22.28
N PRO A 95 -2.07 2.63 21.70
CA PRO A 95 -2.85 3.76 22.19
C PRO A 95 -4.34 3.46 22.20
N LEU A 96 -5.04 3.91 23.24
CA LEU A 96 -6.49 3.75 23.36
C LEU A 96 -7.20 4.80 22.53
N LEU A 97 -8.02 4.35 21.60
CA LEU A 97 -8.93 5.18 20.82
C LEU A 97 -10.28 5.26 21.52
N ASN A 98 -10.53 6.38 22.18
CA ASN A 98 -11.85 6.69 22.75
C ASN A 98 -12.80 7.17 21.65
N ARG A 99 -14.04 6.69 21.66
CA ARG A 99 -15.11 7.05 20.73
C ARG A 99 -16.46 7.15 21.44
N ALA A 100 -17.34 7.93 20.84
CA ALA A 100 -18.71 8.11 21.28
C ALA A 100 -19.61 8.36 20.06
N THR A 101 -20.88 8.01 20.18
CA THR A 101 -21.98 8.51 19.34
C THR A 101 -23.20 8.82 20.22
N SER A 102 -24.19 9.52 19.68
CA SER A 102 -25.37 9.96 20.43
C SER A 102 -26.62 9.24 19.96
N LEU A 103 -27.38 8.69 20.91
CA LEU A 103 -28.70 8.10 20.69
C LEU A 103 -29.74 8.95 21.43
N THR A 104 -30.63 9.61 20.69
CA THR A 104 -31.71 10.42 21.28
C THR A 104 -33.00 9.62 21.34
N LEU A 105 -33.49 9.36 22.55
CA LEU A 105 -34.70 8.59 22.79
C LEU A 105 -35.90 9.50 23.06
N LEU A 106 -37.01 9.22 22.38
CA LEU A 106 -38.30 9.87 22.65
C LEU A 106 -38.93 9.34 23.94
N SER A 107 -39.70 10.18 24.62
CA SER A 107 -40.48 9.85 25.83
C SER A 107 -41.26 8.53 25.73
N ALA A 108 -41.89 8.27 24.58
CA ALA A 108 -42.62 7.04 24.31
C ALA A 108 -41.70 5.81 24.29
N GLN A 109 -40.55 5.89 23.58
CA GLN A 109 -39.57 4.80 23.50
C GLN A 109 -38.98 4.49 24.89
N ILE A 110 -38.63 5.51 25.68
CA ILE A 110 -38.13 5.34 27.05
C ILE A 110 -39.15 4.59 27.92
N THR A 111 -40.44 4.90 27.76
CA THR A 111 -41.54 4.26 28.49
C THR A 111 -41.71 2.80 28.06
N GLN A 112 -41.80 2.55 26.75
CA GLN A 112 -41.93 1.20 26.18
C GLN A 112 -40.73 0.30 26.51
N ILE A 113 -39.50 0.82 26.55
CA ILE A 113 -38.30 0.08 26.96
C ILE A 113 -38.36 -0.30 28.45
N ARG A 114 -38.85 0.59 29.31
CA ARG A 114 -39.00 0.33 30.75
C ARG A 114 -40.11 -0.67 31.06
N GLU A 115 -41.19 -0.66 30.29
CA GLU A 115 -42.32 -1.58 30.44
C GLU A 115 -42.04 -2.98 29.86
N SER A 116 -41.44 -3.05 28.66
CA SER A 116 -41.15 -4.32 27.99
C SER A 116 -39.86 -5.01 28.44
N GLY A 117 -38.91 -4.25 29.01
CA GLY A 117 -37.56 -4.74 29.28
C GLY A 117 -36.72 -5.02 28.03
N GLY A 118 -37.19 -4.66 26.84
CA GLY A 118 -36.52 -4.88 25.56
C GLY A 118 -36.19 -3.57 24.83
N LEU A 119 -35.34 -3.64 23.81
CA LEU A 119 -34.90 -2.48 23.02
C LEU A 119 -35.56 -2.38 21.64
N GLU A 120 -36.61 -3.15 21.37
CA GLU A 120 -37.24 -3.18 20.04
C GLU A 120 -37.87 -1.84 19.62
N ALA A 121 -38.23 -0.99 20.59
CA ALA A 121 -38.71 0.38 20.36
C ALA A 121 -37.65 1.32 19.73
N ILE A 122 -36.38 0.90 19.70
CA ILE A 122 -35.22 1.66 19.17
C ILE A 122 -34.35 0.81 18.24
N ARG A 123 -34.88 -0.32 17.74
CA ARG A 123 -34.12 -1.34 16.98
C ARG A 123 -33.48 -0.75 15.73
N GLN A 124 -34.23 0.07 14.99
CA GLN A 124 -33.77 0.69 13.74
C GLN A 124 -32.62 1.69 13.98
N GLU A 125 -32.70 2.49 15.05
CA GLU A 125 -31.66 3.44 15.43
C GLU A 125 -30.38 2.73 15.90
N LEU A 126 -30.54 1.63 16.66
CA LEU A 126 -29.41 0.79 17.06
C LEU A 126 -28.76 0.10 15.85
N ASP A 127 -29.54 -0.49 14.95
CA ASP A 127 -28.99 -1.15 13.75
C ASP A 127 -28.29 -0.15 12.82
N GLY A 128 -28.78 1.09 12.71
CA GLY A 128 -28.08 2.18 12.02
C GLY A 128 -26.74 2.53 12.68
N ILE A 129 -26.74 2.77 13.99
CA ILE A 129 -25.51 3.06 14.76
C ILE A 129 -24.50 1.91 14.66
N TYR A 130 -24.97 0.66 14.73
CA TYR A 130 -24.12 -0.50 14.61
C TYR A 130 -23.56 -0.62 13.18
N ALA A 131 -24.35 -0.41 12.14
CA ALA A 131 -23.87 -0.38 10.76
C ALA A 131 -22.80 0.71 10.52
N GLU A 132 -22.92 1.90 11.11
CA GLU A 132 -21.89 2.95 11.02
C GLU A 132 -20.57 2.55 11.71
N ILE A 133 -20.64 1.86 12.85
CA ILE A 133 -19.47 1.35 13.58
C ILE A 133 -18.82 0.18 12.81
N GLU A 134 -19.64 -0.74 12.29
CA GLU A 134 -19.24 -1.97 11.57
C GLU A 134 -18.77 -1.67 10.14
N ALA A 135 -19.11 -0.51 9.56
CA ALA A 135 -18.53 0.02 8.34
C ALA A 135 -17.01 0.29 8.46
N ARG A 136 -16.45 0.35 9.68
CA ARG A 136 -15.01 0.31 9.90
C ARG A 136 -14.46 -1.10 9.67
N GLN A 137 -14.31 -1.46 8.40
CA GLN A 137 -13.68 -2.72 7.98
C GLN A 137 -12.16 -2.75 8.24
N PRO A 138 -11.54 -3.90 8.52
CA PRO A 138 -10.10 -3.99 8.74
C PRO A 138 -9.29 -3.56 7.50
N ARG A 139 -8.04 -3.12 7.69
CA ARG A 139 -7.11 -2.80 6.60
C ARG A 139 -5.66 -3.06 7.00
N ASP A 140 -4.95 -3.80 6.16
CA ASP A 140 -3.51 -4.11 6.27
C ASP A 140 -2.65 -2.87 6.57
N ILE A 141 -1.51 -3.13 7.22
CA ILE A 141 -0.54 -2.11 7.62
C ILE A 141 -0.07 -1.24 6.45
N ARG A 142 0.06 0.05 6.71
CA ARG A 142 0.75 1.02 5.85
C ARG A 142 1.68 1.87 6.70
N PHE A 143 2.87 2.17 6.19
CA PHE A 143 3.84 3.02 6.85
C PHE A 143 3.64 4.49 6.45
N ARG A 144 3.72 5.37 7.46
CA ARG A 144 3.66 6.83 7.33
C ARG A 144 4.92 7.43 7.91
N GLN A 145 5.52 8.39 7.22
CA GLN A 145 6.71 9.08 7.71
C GLN A 145 6.32 10.15 8.73
N ILE A 146 7.04 10.23 9.85
CA ILE A 146 6.90 11.24 10.89
C ILE A 146 8.29 11.77 11.21
N GLY A 147 8.63 12.93 10.63
CA GLY A 147 10.00 13.44 10.64
C GLY A 147 10.95 12.47 9.95
N LYS A 148 11.92 11.92 10.69
CA LYS A 148 12.86 10.90 10.19
C LYS A 148 12.42 9.46 10.44
N ALA A 149 11.36 9.22 11.20
CA ALA A 149 10.90 7.88 11.56
C ALA A 149 9.77 7.40 10.63
N TRP A 150 9.69 6.08 10.43
CA TRP A 150 8.52 5.42 9.85
C TRP A 150 7.65 4.85 10.97
N VAL A 151 6.34 5.10 10.89
CA VAL A 151 5.34 4.51 11.79
C VAL A 151 4.38 3.66 10.97
N GLY A 152 4.27 2.39 11.33
CA GLY A 152 3.36 1.44 10.69
C GLY A 152 1.96 1.50 11.33
N GLU A 153 0.95 1.81 10.53
CA GLU A 153 -0.43 2.01 10.95
C GLU A 153 -1.33 1.04 10.17
N ALA A 154 -1.94 0.07 10.88
CA ALA A 154 -3.02 -0.76 10.34
C ALA A 154 -4.37 -0.16 10.77
N ARG A 155 -5.48 -0.57 10.14
CA ARG A 155 -6.83 -0.27 10.63
C ARG A 155 -7.42 -1.54 11.23
N THR A 156 -7.62 -1.55 12.54
CA THR A 156 -8.41 -2.58 13.22
C THR A 156 -9.88 -2.39 12.84
N GLY A 157 -10.55 -3.47 12.43
CA GLY A 157 -11.98 -3.47 12.17
C GLY A 157 -12.79 -3.62 13.46
N TRP A 158 -14.04 -3.16 13.46
CA TRP A 158 -14.92 -3.19 14.63
C TRP A 158 -16.20 -3.98 14.35
N ARG A 159 -16.63 -4.76 15.34
CA ARG A 159 -17.91 -5.46 15.36
C ARG A 159 -18.60 -5.21 16.69
N VAL A 160 -19.88 -4.87 16.70
CA VAL A 160 -20.60 -4.60 17.95
C VAL A 160 -21.02 -5.91 18.58
N GLU A 161 -20.62 -6.14 19.83
CA GLU A 161 -21.14 -7.25 20.63
C GLU A 161 -22.54 -6.88 21.12
N ARG A 162 -23.51 -7.01 20.21
CA ARG A 162 -24.92 -6.58 20.35
C ARG A 162 -25.51 -7.00 21.70
N LYS A 163 -25.48 -8.29 22.05
CA LYS A 163 -25.97 -8.82 23.35
C LYS A 163 -25.38 -8.11 24.57
N ALA A 164 -24.06 -7.85 24.59
CA ALA A 164 -23.40 -7.21 25.74
C ALA A 164 -23.65 -5.70 25.78
N SER A 165 -23.69 -5.05 24.62
CA SER A 165 -23.96 -3.62 24.44
C SER A 165 -25.41 -3.26 24.77
N GLU A 166 -26.36 -4.06 24.30
CA GLU A 166 -27.79 -3.91 24.60
C GLU A 166 -28.09 -4.14 26.09
N ALA A 167 -27.43 -5.12 26.72
CA ALA A 167 -27.51 -5.33 28.17
C ALA A 167 -26.84 -4.20 29.01
N ALA A 168 -25.93 -3.41 28.43
CA ALA A 168 -25.41 -2.20 29.05
C ALA A 168 -26.36 -1.00 28.83
N LEU A 169 -26.95 -0.88 27.64
CA LEU A 169 -27.87 0.19 27.27
C LEU A 169 -29.20 0.10 28.03
N LEU A 170 -29.79 -1.10 28.14
CA LEU A 170 -31.02 -1.31 28.89
C LEU A 170 -30.86 -0.88 30.37
N ARG A 171 -29.74 -1.27 31.01
CA ARG A 171 -29.43 -0.86 32.40
C ARG A 171 -29.27 0.65 32.52
N ALA A 172 -28.59 1.31 31.58
CA ALA A 172 -28.47 2.77 31.57
C ALA A 172 -29.84 3.47 31.47
N ILE A 173 -30.72 3.02 30.58
CA ILE A 173 -32.08 3.59 30.40
C ILE A 173 -32.97 3.36 31.63
N GLN A 174 -32.83 2.19 32.28
CA GLN A 174 -33.52 1.87 33.53
C GLN A 174 -33.02 2.74 34.70
N ALA A 175 -31.70 2.91 34.85
CA ALA A 175 -31.08 3.75 35.87
C ALA A 175 -31.25 5.27 35.64
N GLY A 176 -31.64 5.68 34.42
CA GLY A 176 -31.74 7.09 34.03
C GLY A 176 -30.39 7.74 33.75
N GLU A 177 -29.39 6.94 33.34
CA GLU A 177 -28.07 7.41 32.94
C GLU A 177 -28.09 8.08 31.55
N THR A 178 -27.24 9.08 31.35
CA THR A 178 -27.03 9.77 30.06
C THR A 178 -25.90 9.15 29.23
N ARG A 179 -25.39 7.99 29.62
CA ARG A 179 -24.26 7.31 28.98
C ARG A 179 -24.47 5.80 28.97
N SER A 180 -23.88 5.10 28.01
CA SER A 180 -23.73 3.64 28.07
C SER A 180 -22.47 3.17 27.35
N ALA A 181 -22.04 1.94 27.61
CA ALA A 181 -20.87 1.33 26.99
C ALA A 181 -21.26 0.38 25.85
N LEU A 182 -20.70 0.61 24.67
CA LEU A 182 -20.72 -0.35 23.57
C LEU A 182 -19.50 -1.28 23.70
N ASN A 183 -19.76 -2.58 23.69
CA ASN A 183 -18.74 -3.61 23.70
C ASN A 183 -18.38 -3.93 22.24
N ILE A 184 -17.10 -3.82 21.90
CA ILE A 184 -16.62 -3.89 20.52
C ILE A 184 -15.61 -5.02 20.39
N ALA A 185 -15.97 -6.06 19.64
CA ALA A 185 -15.03 -7.08 19.18
C ALA A 185 -14.12 -6.50 18.09
N LEU A 186 -12.85 -6.91 18.11
CA LEU A 186 -11.80 -6.36 17.26
C LEU A 186 -11.40 -7.33 16.15
N GLU A 187 -11.47 -6.85 14.91
CA GLU A 187 -11.08 -7.60 13.72
C GLU A 187 -9.68 -7.17 13.27
N ALA A 188 -8.68 -8.02 13.48
CA ALA A 188 -7.33 -7.75 13.00
C ALA A 188 -7.23 -8.01 11.48
N PRO A 189 -6.65 -7.10 10.68
CA PRO A 189 -6.33 -7.37 9.28
C PRO A 189 -5.23 -8.44 9.17
N ALA A 190 -5.18 -9.15 8.04
CA ALA A 190 -4.24 -10.25 7.80
C ALA A 190 -2.78 -9.81 8.01
N ARG A 191 -2.39 -8.65 7.47
CA ARG A 191 -1.08 -8.03 7.69
C ARG A 191 -1.18 -6.93 8.73
N SER A 192 -1.51 -7.34 9.96
CA SER A 192 -1.63 -6.45 11.13
C SER A 192 -0.29 -5.83 11.56
N VAL A 193 -0.36 -4.80 12.40
CA VAL A 193 0.81 -4.22 13.09
C VAL A 193 1.57 -5.25 13.93
N ARG A 194 0.88 -6.23 14.52
CA ARG A 194 1.54 -7.31 15.26
C ARG A 194 2.35 -8.19 14.30
N TRP A 195 1.72 -8.67 13.22
CA TRP A 195 2.35 -9.48 12.19
C TRP A 195 3.57 -8.77 11.58
N ALA A 196 3.48 -7.47 11.32
CA ALA A 196 4.58 -6.69 10.78
C ALA A 196 5.76 -6.57 11.75
N ALA A 197 5.50 -6.44 13.05
CA ALA A 197 6.53 -6.43 14.08
C ALA A 197 7.17 -7.81 14.27
N GLU A 198 6.37 -8.87 14.30
CA GLU A 198 6.81 -10.27 14.39
C GLU A 198 7.66 -10.69 13.19
N LYS A 199 7.42 -10.10 12.01
CA LYS A 199 8.24 -10.27 10.81
C LYS A 199 9.44 -9.31 10.73
N GLY A 200 9.50 -8.26 11.55
CA GLY A 200 10.59 -7.28 11.50
C GLY A 200 10.52 -6.31 10.30
N LEU A 201 9.32 -5.95 9.84
CA LEU A 201 9.17 -5.04 8.69
C LEU A 201 9.71 -3.64 8.99
N THR A 202 10.59 -3.18 8.11
CA THR A 202 11.24 -1.87 8.09
C THR A 202 11.16 -1.24 6.69
N HIS A 203 11.62 0.00 6.56
CA HIS A 203 11.84 0.67 5.28
C HIS A 203 13.15 0.18 4.66
N LEU A 204 13.11 -0.16 3.36
CA LEU A 204 14.28 -0.65 2.61
C LEU A 204 14.87 0.44 1.71
N ALA A 205 14.04 1.05 0.85
CA ALA A 205 14.46 2.13 -0.04
C ALA A 205 13.28 2.97 -0.53
N SER A 206 13.58 4.12 -1.15
CA SER A 206 12.60 4.96 -1.84
C SER A 206 13.11 5.47 -3.18
N GLY A 207 12.24 5.48 -4.18
CA GLY A 207 12.37 6.26 -5.41
C GLY A 207 11.52 7.53 -5.33
N GLN A 208 11.95 8.60 -5.99
CA GLN A 208 11.22 9.87 -6.08
C GLN A 208 11.32 10.46 -7.50
N SER A 209 10.31 11.24 -7.88
CA SER A 209 10.31 12.09 -9.08
C SER A 209 9.45 13.33 -8.89
N SER A 210 9.82 14.43 -9.54
CA SER A 210 9.02 15.65 -9.60
C SER A 210 7.97 15.60 -10.72
N PHE A 211 6.80 16.19 -10.49
CA PHE A 211 5.82 16.55 -11.51
C PHE A 211 5.52 18.05 -11.51
N ALA A 212 6.38 18.88 -10.91
CA ALA A 212 6.26 20.33 -10.96
C ALA A 212 6.13 20.86 -12.41
N GLY A 213 5.20 21.79 -12.63
CA GLY A 213 4.90 22.32 -13.98
C GLY A 213 4.19 21.35 -14.93
N SER A 214 3.77 20.16 -14.47
CA SER A 214 2.93 19.26 -15.27
C SER A 214 1.50 19.79 -15.43
N PRO A 215 0.86 19.61 -16.61
CA PRO A 215 -0.55 19.92 -16.79
C PRO A 215 -1.45 18.96 -16.01
N ASP A 216 -2.67 19.41 -15.68
CA ASP A 216 -3.58 18.69 -14.78
C ASP A 216 -3.87 17.24 -15.18
N PHE A 217 -4.06 16.96 -16.48
CA PHE A 217 -4.28 15.60 -16.98
C PHE A 217 -3.12 14.64 -16.62
N ARG A 218 -1.89 15.17 -16.64
CA ARG A 218 -0.68 14.40 -16.34
C ARG A 218 -0.56 14.14 -14.84
N VAL A 219 -0.89 15.14 -14.01
CA VAL A 219 -0.96 14.99 -12.54
C VAL A 219 -2.08 14.03 -12.13
N HIS A 220 -3.22 14.07 -12.82
CA HIS A 220 -4.33 13.11 -12.67
C HIS A 220 -3.88 11.69 -13.03
N ASN A 221 -3.30 11.48 -14.21
CA ASN A 221 -2.81 10.17 -14.65
C ASN A 221 -1.74 9.58 -13.71
N ILE A 222 -0.82 10.42 -13.22
CA ILE A 222 0.17 10.02 -12.21
C ILE A 222 -0.50 9.55 -10.93
N ARG A 223 -1.54 10.25 -10.46
CA ARG A 223 -2.31 9.85 -9.27
C ARG A 223 -3.14 8.59 -9.48
N THR A 224 -3.77 8.40 -10.64
CA THR A 224 -4.48 7.16 -10.98
C THR A 224 -3.53 5.97 -11.00
N GLY A 225 -2.37 6.10 -11.65
CA GLY A 225 -1.33 5.06 -11.68
C GLY A 225 -0.76 4.76 -10.30
N ALA A 226 -0.34 5.79 -9.56
CA ALA A 226 0.16 5.66 -8.20
C ALA A 226 -0.88 5.07 -7.23
N GLY A 227 -2.17 5.34 -7.45
CA GLY A 227 -3.29 4.75 -6.71
C GLY A 227 -3.39 3.22 -6.86
N ARG A 228 -3.05 2.67 -8.04
CA ARG A 228 -2.97 1.21 -8.27
C ARG A 228 -1.71 0.59 -7.66
N VAL A 229 -0.61 1.34 -7.59
CA VAL A 229 0.65 0.93 -6.92
C VAL A 229 0.55 0.98 -5.39
N GLN A 230 -0.34 1.80 -4.83
CA GLN A 230 -0.37 2.16 -3.40
C GLN A 230 -0.93 1.05 -2.48
N GLY A 231 -0.03 0.20 -2.00
CA GLY A 231 -0.31 -0.88 -1.06
C GLY A 231 -0.21 -2.28 -1.66
N GLU A 232 0.47 -2.43 -2.79
CA GLU A 232 0.70 -3.73 -3.43
C GLU A 232 1.69 -4.59 -2.62
N TRP A 233 1.48 -5.91 -2.62
CA TRP A 233 2.29 -6.87 -1.85
C TRP A 233 2.89 -7.97 -2.73
N VAL A 234 4.21 -7.95 -2.89
CA VAL A 234 4.96 -8.93 -3.69
C VAL A 234 5.50 -10.04 -2.79
N ALA A 235 5.03 -11.27 -2.98
CA ALA A 235 5.45 -12.43 -2.20
C ALA A 235 6.91 -12.85 -2.46
N PRO A 236 7.56 -13.60 -1.54
CA PRO A 236 8.88 -14.19 -1.80
C PRO A 236 8.92 -14.98 -3.11
N GLY A 237 9.96 -14.76 -3.91
CA GLY A 237 10.14 -15.37 -5.23
C GLY A 237 9.30 -14.79 -6.37
N GLN A 238 8.29 -13.96 -6.08
CA GLN A 238 7.38 -13.41 -7.09
C GLN A 238 8.05 -12.28 -7.91
N THR A 239 7.72 -12.22 -9.20
CA THR A 239 8.06 -11.09 -10.07
C THR A 239 6.94 -10.05 -10.05
N PHE A 240 7.26 -8.81 -9.70
CA PHE A 240 6.41 -7.65 -9.95
C PHE A 240 6.38 -7.34 -11.45
N SER A 241 5.21 -7.01 -11.98
CA SER A 241 5.04 -6.46 -13.33
C SER A 241 4.23 -5.18 -13.23
N PHE A 242 4.79 -4.08 -13.72
CA PHE A 242 4.12 -2.80 -13.70
C PHE A 242 2.87 -2.80 -14.60
N ASN A 243 2.98 -3.35 -15.81
CA ASN A 243 1.84 -3.45 -16.72
C ASN A 243 0.73 -4.37 -16.20
N ALA A 244 1.05 -5.45 -15.48
CA ALA A 244 0.04 -6.32 -14.87
C ALA A 244 -0.68 -5.63 -13.70
N LEU A 245 0.05 -4.89 -12.85
CA LEU A 245 -0.52 -4.17 -11.71
C LEU A 245 -1.34 -2.95 -12.13
N ILE A 246 -0.87 -2.19 -13.13
CA ILE A 246 -1.67 -1.11 -13.69
C ILE A 246 -2.85 -1.68 -14.46
N GLY A 247 -2.68 -2.74 -15.26
CA GLY A 247 -3.74 -3.28 -16.11
C GLY A 247 -4.14 -2.31 -17.23
N PRO A 248 -5.38 -2.37 -17.74
CA PRO A 248 -5.83 -1.49 -18.82
C PRO A 248 -5.73 0.00 -18.47
N ILE A 249 -5.23 0.78 -19.42
CA ILE A 249 -5.11 2.23 -19.34
C ILE A 249 -6.16 2.83 -20.28
N SER A 250 -7.22 3.40 -19.70
CA SER A 250 -8.29 4.08 -20.44
C SER A 250 -9.13 4.99 -19.53
N SER A 251 -9.88 5.90 -20.16
CA SER A 251 -10.95 6.70 -19.57
C SER A 251 -11.90 5.91 -18.66
N VAL A 252 -12.38 4.75 -19.10
CA VAL A 252 -13.24 3.83 -18.31
C VAL A 252 -12.59 3.41 -16.99
N THR A 253 -11.26 3.34 -16.95
CA THR A 253 -10.49 2.98 -15.74
C THR A 253 -9.95 4.21 -14.98
N GLY A 254 -10.40 5.42 -15.33
CA GLY A 254 -10.07 6.65 -14.62
C GLY A 254 -8.76 7.32 -15.03
N PHE A 255 -8.19 6.98 -16.20
CA PHE A 255 -7.16 7.80 -16.84
C PHE A 255 -7.79 8.92 -17.69
N GLN A 256 -6.98 9.87 -18.13
CA GLN A 256 -7.37 10.95 -19.04
C GLN A 256 -6.45 10.95 -20.28
N PRO A 257 -6.93 11.44 -21.43
CA PRO A 257 -6.12 11.64 -22.62
C PRO A 257 -4.95 12.58 -22.32
N GLY A 258 -3.76 12.23 -22.80
CA GLY A 258 -2.56 13.03 -22.60
C GLY A 258 -1.56 12.84 -23.73
N TYR A 259 -0.65 13.80 -23.89
CA TYR A 259 0.36 13.73 -24.94
C TYR A 259 1.35 12.57 -24.70
N VAL A 260 1.62 11.81 -25.76
CA VAL A 260 2.57 10.67 -25.79
C VAL A 260 3.48 10.83 -27.02
N VAL A 261 4.79 10.62 -26.84
CA VAL A 261 5.77 10.63 -27.96
C VAL A 261 5.96 9.20 -28.45
N THR A 262 5.28 8.87 -29.55
CA THR A 262 5.38 7.56 -30.21
C THR A 262 6.22 7.70 -31.47
N GLY A 263 7.43 7.14 -31.45
CA GLY A 263 8.42 7.34 -32.52
C GLY A 263 8.91 8.78 -32.56
N ASN A 264 8.70 9.45 -33.70
CA ASN A 264 9.01 10.87 -33.92
C ASN A 264 7.75 11.76 -33.90
N THR A 265 6.57 11.19 -33.60
CA THR A 265 5.28 11.89 -33.61
C THR A 265 4.70 12.01 -32.22
N LEU A 266 4.02 13.13 -31.95
CA LEU A 266 3.25 13.32 -30.72
C LEU A 266 1.78 12.94 -30.97
N SER A 267 1.32 11.90 -30.30
CA SER A 267 -0.08 11.47 -30.23
C SER A 267 -0.74 11.99 -28.95
N THR A 268 -2.07 11.87 -28.88
CA THR A 268 -2.83 11.96 -27.62
C THR A 268 -3.39 10.58 -27.32
N GLU A 269 -2.97 9.99 -26.21
CA GLU A 269 -3.36 8.64 -25.78
C GLU A 269 -3.76 8.67 -24.29
N ASP A 270 -4.66 7.78 -23.87
CA ASP A 270 -5.08 7.71 -22.45
C ASP A 270 -3.88 7.35 -21.56
N GLY A 271 -3.77 8.00 -20.40
CA GLY A 271 -2.73 7.71 -19.42
C GLY A 271 -1.36 8.39 -19.66
N GLY A 272 -1.26 9.33 -20.61
CA GLY A 272 -0.07 10.15 -20.83
C GLY A 272 0.48 10.71 -19.51
N GLY A 273 1.73 10.30 -19.17
CA GLY A 273 2.36 10.54 -17.86
C GLY A 273 2.66 9.28 -17.03
N ILE A 274 2.05 8.13 -17.33
CA ILE A 274 2.19 6.88 -16.55
C ILE A 274 3.63 6.41 -16.36
N CYS A 275 4.52 6.66 -17.32
CA CYS A 275 5.94 6.28 -17.27
C CYS A 275 6.73 6.95 -16.13
N GLN A 276 6.19 7.99 -15.50
CA GLN A 276 6.76 8.56 -14.28
C GLN A 276 6.53 7.66 -13.07
N VAL A 277 5.38 6.98 -13.01
CA VAL A 277 5.05 6.05 -11.92
C VAL A 277 5.94 4.81 -12.01
N SER A 278 6.11 4.22 -13.21
CA SER A 278 7.08 3.14 -13.43
C SER A 278 8.50 3.59 -13.14
N THR A 279 8.93 4.78 -13.60
CA THR A 279 10.25 5.35 -13.26
C THR A 279 10.47 5.45 -11.75
N THR A 280 9.44 5.83 -10.98
CA THR A 280 9.55 5.98 -9.52
C THR A 280 9.55 4.62 -8.80
N VAL A 281 8.75 3.65 -9.27
CA VAL A 281 8.81 2.24 -8.81
C VAL A 281 10.19 1.63 -9.10
N PHE A 282 10.71 1.84 -10.31
CA PHE A 282 12.06 1.38 -10.70
C PHE A 282 13.11 1.96 -9.76
N ARG A 283 13.11 3.29 -9.52
CA ARG A 283 14.04 3.93 -8.58
C ARG A 283 13.98 3.33 -7.19
N ALA A 284 12.81 2.90 -6.71
CA ALA A 284 12.65 2.25 -5.41
C ALA A 284 13.24 0.83 -5.41
N ALA A 285 12.87 -0.03 -6.36
CA ALA A 285 13.38 -1.40 -6.48
C ALA A 285 14.90 -1.44 -6.78
N PHE A 286 15.38 -0.50 -7.59
CA PHE A 286 16.78 -0.33 -7.93
C PHE A 286 17.61 0.01 -6.69
N LYS A 287 17.19 1.03 -5.91
CA LYS A 287 17.85 1.45 -4.66
C LYS A 287 17.68 0.44 -3.51
N ALA A 288 16.66 -0.42 -3.55
CA ALA A 288 16.52 -1.57 -2.66
C ALA A 288 17.42 -2.76 -3.04
N GLY A 289 18.12 -2.73 -4.20
CA GLY A 289 19.02 -3.81 -4.60
C GLY A 289 18.29 -5.07 -5.06
N LEU A 290 17.06 -4.93 -5.56
CA LEU A 290 16.29 -6.06 -6.10
C LEU A 290 16.71 -6.38 -7.55
N PRO A 291 16.70 -7.65 -8.00
CA PRO A 291 16.96 -8.01 -9.39
C PRO A 291 15.93 -7.38 -10.34
N ILE A 292 16.41 -6.56 -11.28
CA ILE A 292 15.58 -5.91 -12.29
C ILE A 292 15.52 -6.82 -13.53
N THR A 293 14.40 -7.51 -13.70
CA THR A 293 14.23 -8.55 -14.73
C THR A 293 13.72 -8.01 -16.06
N GLU A 294 13.13 -6.81 -16.09
CA GLU A 294 12.84 -6.07 -17.32
C GLU A 294 12.88 -4.57 -17.06
N ARG A 295 13.62 -3.82 -17.90
CA ARG A 295 13.63 -2.36 -17.92
C ARG A 295 13.90 -1.89 -19.36
N HIS A 296 13.16 -0.87 -19.78
CA HIS A 296 13.43 -0.10 -21.01
C HIS A 296 13.68 1.36 -20.64
N GLU A 297 14.62 2.03 -21.28
CA GLU A 297 14.73 3.50 -21.20
C GLU A 297 13.71 4.21 -22.10
N HIS A 298 13.50 5.50 -21.85
CA HIS A 298 12.80 6.40 -22.76
C HIS A 298 13.68 6.67 -23.99
N SER A 299 13.06 6.82 -25.16
CA SER A 299 13.75 7.13 -26.43
C SER A 299 14.58 8.42 -26.40
N TYR A 300 14.25 9.33 -25.48
CA TYR A 300 14.77 10.68 -25.33
C TYR A 300 14.92 11.01 -23.84
N LEU A 301 15.84 11.90 -23.45
CA LEU A 301 16.01 12.27 -22.04
C LEU A 301 14.84 13.14 -21.58
N VAL A 302 14.01 12.60 -20.69
CA VAL A 302 12.88 13.31 -20.09
C VAL A 302 13.38 14.26 -18.99
N GLY A 303 13.46 15.56 -19.29
CA GLY A 303 14.18 16.54 -18.45
C GLY A 303 13.70 16.66 -17.00
N TYR A 304 12.42 16.39 -16.71
CA TYR A 304 11.86 16.43 -15.34
C TYR A 304 12.08 15.13 -14.54
N TYR A 305 12.90 14.18 -15.03
CA TYR A 305 13.41 13.06 -14.22
C TYR A 305 14.78 13.33 -13.59
N GLU A 306 15.37 14.52 -13.79
CA GLU A 306 16.60 15.01 -13.16
C GLU A 306 17.87 14.23 -13.57
N GLU A 307 18.01 12.97 -13.13
CA GLU A 307 19.18 12.11 -13.35
C GLU A 307 19.02 11.22 -14.61
N PRO A 308 19.91 11.36 -15.63
CA PRO A 308 19.98 10.41 -16.74
C PRO A 308 20.42 9.02 -16.27
N GLY A 309 19.86 7.97 -16.87
CA GLY A 309 20.19 6.57 -16.57
C GLY A 309 19.32 5.91 -15.50
N LEU A 310 18.42 6.66 -14.84
CA LEU A 310 17.49 6.14 -13.81
C LEU A 310 16.00 6.33 -14.16
N ASP A 311 15.62 5.97 -15.38
CA ASP A 311 14.26 6.04 -15.92
C ASP A 311 13.74 4.67 -16.40
N ALA A 312 12.43 4.42 -16.30
CA ALA A 312 11.82 3.17 -16.77
C ALA A 312 10.57 3.48 -17.61
N ALA A 313 10.69 3.38 -18.93
CA ALA A 313 9.59 3.51 -19.88
C ALA A 313 8.76 2.23 -19.92
N VAL A 314 7.44 2.38 -19.99
CA VAL A 314 6.47 1.29 -20.15
C VAL A 314 5.49 1.61 -21.27
N TYR A 315 5.05 0.59 -21.99
CA TYR A 315 4.05 0.69 -23.05
C TYR A 315 3.44 -0.70 -23.26
N ALA A 316 2.26 -0.93 -22.71
CA ALA A 316 1.65 -2.25 -22.70
C ALA A 316 1.19 -2.67 -24.12
N PRO A 317 1.35 -3.96 -24.51
CA PRO A 317 1.98 -5.05 -23.77
C PRO A 317 3.51 -5.14 -23.97
N GLY A 318 4.10 -4.39 -24.91
CA GLY A 318 5.45 -4.64 -25.45
C GLY A 318 6.65 -4.10 -24.65
N LYS A 319 6.44 -3.20 -23.69
CA LYS A 319 7.47 -2.72 -22.75
C LYS A 319 6.93 -2.72 -21.34
N ASP A 320 7.54 -3.47 -20.43
CA ASP A 320 7.16 -3.55 -19.01
C ASP A 320 8.32 -3.10 -18.10
N LEU A 321 8.00 -2.85 -16.84
CA LEU A 321 8.98 -2.77 -15.76
C LEU A 321 8.78 -4.00 -14.86
N ARG A 322 9.80 -4.85 -14.77
CA ARG A 322 9.78 -6.05 -13.95
C ARG A 322 10.96 -6.13 -13.02
N TRP A 323 10.69 -6.58 -11.81
CA TRP A 323 11.71 -6.88 -10.80
C TRP A 323 11.23 -8.03 -9.93
N LYS A 324 12.17 -8.83 -9.42
CA LYS A 324 11.86 -9.99 -8.58
C LYS A 324 11.98 -9.61 -7.11
N ASN A 325 11.05 -10.08 -6.28
CA ASN A 325 11.32 -10.21 -4.85
C ASN A 325 12.15 -11.49 -4.64
N ASP A 326 13.45 -11.35 -4.52
CA ASP A 326 14.40 -12.41 -4.20
C ASP A 326 14.57 -12.63 -2.68
N THR A 327 13.99 -11.76 -1.85
CA THR A 327 14.08 -11.86 -0.39
C THR A 327 13.17 -12.95 0.18
N ALA A 328 13.47 -13.42 1.39
CA ALA A 328 12.67 -14.43 2.10
C ALA A 328 11.32 -13.90 2.67
N ALA A 329 11.00 -12.61 2.48
CA ALA A 329 9.84 -11.95 3.08
C ALA A 329 8.98 -11.22 2.03
N PRO A 330 7.65 -11.06 2.26
CA PRO A 330 6.82 -10.28 1.35
C PRO A 330 7.18 -8.79 1.42
N LEU A 331 7.29 -8.14 0.26
CA LEU A 331 7.56 -6.72 0.13
C LEU A 331 6.27 -5.92 -0.08
N LEU A 332 6.13 -4.82 0.64
CA LEU A 332 5.06 -3.83 0.49
C LEU A 332 5.55 -2.66 -0.37
N VAL A 333 4.89 -2.45 -1.50
CA VAL A 333 5.06 -1.27 -2.35
C VAL A 333 4.06 -0.19 -1.93
N GLN A 334 4.56 0.97 -1.52
CA GLN A 334 3.71 2.13 -1.22
C GLN A 334 4.05 3.31 -2.10
N ALA A 335 3.03 3.91 -2.71
CA ALA A 335 3.14 5.17 -3.43
C ALA A 335 2.44 6.29 -2.66
N THR A 336 3.12 7.43 -2.53
CA THR A 336 2.59 8.67 -1.94
C THR A 336 2.90 9.84 -2.86
N TRP A 337 2.02 10.85 -2.88
CA TRP A 337 2.20 12.05 -3.68
C TRP A 337 1.83 13.29 -2.88
N ASP A 338 2.60 14.37 -3.06
CA ASP A 338 2.32 15.68 -2.50
C ASP A 338 2.00 16.64 -3.66
N LEU A 339 0.80 17.24 -3.64
CA LEU A 339 0.35 18.18 -4.66
C LEU A 339 0.93 19.59 -4.50
N LYS A 340 1.41 19.96 -3.29
CA LYS A 340 2.03 21.26 -3.02
C LYS A 340 3.52 21.24 -3.34
N ALA A 341 4.21 20.16 -2.96
CA ALA A 341 5.61 19.93 -3.34
C ALA A 341 5.74 19.41 -4.79
N ALA A 342 4.63 18.97 -5.41
CA ALA A 342 4.56 18.36 -6.72
C ALA A 342 5.49 17.15 -6.90
N THR A 343 5.55 16.26 -5.90
CA THR A 343 6.41 15.07 -5.91
C THR A 343 5.62 13.77 -5.83
N LEU A 344 6.11 12.75 -6.54
CA LEU A 344 5.70 11.34 -6.38
C LEU A 344 6.85 10.59 -5.69
N THR A 345 6.54 9.85 -4.64
CA THR A 345 7.49 8.97 -3.94
C THR A 345 6.94 7.55 -3.94
N VAL A 346 7.79 6.57 -4.21
CA VAL A 346 7.50 5.14 -4.00
C VAL A 346 8.50 4.60 -2.99
N SER A 347 8.02 3.95 -1.94
CA SER A 347 8.83 3.34 -0.88
C SER A 347 8.56 1.85 -0.81
N LEU A 348 9.62 1.07 -0.59
CA LEU A 348 9.54 -0.37 -0.35
C LEU A 348 9.74 -0.65 1.14
N PHE A 349 8.88 -1.50 1.70
CA PHE A 349 8.97 -2.00 3.06
C PHE A 349 9.03 -3.53 3.06
N GLY A 350 9.82 -4.09 3.96
CA GLY A 350 10.12 -5.51 4.00
C GLY A 350 11.06 -5.82 5.17
N VAL A 351 11.65 -7.00 5.17
CA VAL A 351 12.67 -7.37 6.17
C VAL A 351 14.04 -6.97 5.62
N ASP A 352 14.86 -6.32 6.43
CA ASP A 352 16.27 -6.06 6.08
C ASP A 352 17.03 -7.39 6.15
N ASP A 353 17.43 -7.90 4.98
CA ASP A 353 18.26 -9.11 4.85
C ASP A 353 19.77 -8.81 4.94
N GLY A 354 20.13 -7.57 5.28
CA GLY A 354 21.49 -7.08 5.42
C GLY A 354 22.10 -6.53 4.14
N ARG A 355 21.44 -6.65 2.97
CA ARG A 355 22.00 -6.14 1.70
C ARG A 355 22.19 -4.63 1.73
N ARG A 356 23.27 -4.13 1.14
CA ARG A 356 23.61 -2.70 1.05
C ARG A 356 23.87 -2.32 -0.40
N VAL A 357 23.37 -1.17 -0.82
CA VAL A 357 23.37 -0.75 -2.23
C VAL A 357 24.15 0.55 -2.39
N ARG A 358 25.11 0.54 -3.30
CA ARG A 358 25.78 1.73 -3.81
C ARG A 358 25.35 1.97 -5.26
N VAL A 359 25.09 3.22 -5.58
CA VAL A 359 24.80 3.71 -6.94
C VAL A 359 25.90 4.71 -7.30
N SER A 360 26.37 4.71 -8.54
CA SER A 360 27.36 5.68 -9.03
C SER A 360 26.72 7.00 -9.46
N GLU A 361 27.54 7.99 -9.79
CA GLU A 361 27.12 9.03 -10.73
C GLU A 361 26.92 8.42 -12.14
N PRO A 362 26.06 8.98 -13.00
CA PRO A 362 25.86 8.47 -14.34
C PRO A 362 27.02 8.87 -15.27
N VAL A 363 27.72 7.87 -15.83
CA VAL A 363 28.79 8.10 -16.80
C VAL A 363 28.18 8.47 -18.16
N ILE A 364 28.19 9.76 -18.49
CA ILE A 364 27.61 10.27 -19.74
C ILE A 364 28.64 10.30 -20.86
N SER A 365 28.26 9.78 -22.03
CA SER A 365 29.09 9.71 -23.24
C SER A 365 28.23 9.91 -24.51
N ALA A 366 28.88 10.00 -25.68
CA ALA A 366 28.21 10.13 -26.98
C ALA A 366 27.16 11.26 -27.06
N ARG A 367 27.43 12.40 -26.42
CA ARG A 367 26.53 13.57 -26.41
C ARG A 367 26.31 14.09 -27.84
N ARG A 368 25.07 14.42 -28.17
CA ARG A 368 24.65 15.11 -29.40
C ARG A 368 23.70 16.25 -29.03
N PRO A 369 23.87 17.48 -29.56
CA PRO A 369 22.90 18.56 -29.37
C PRO A 369 21.49 18.14 -29.77
N ALA A 370 20.48 18.82 -29.22
CA ALA A 370 19.13 18.76 -29.78
C ALA A 370 19.18 19.28 -31.25
N PRO A 371 18.52 18.61 -32.21
CA PRO A 371 18.24 19.21 -33.52
C PRO A 371 17.19 20.35 -33.37
N GLU A 372 16.89 21.02 -34.47
CA GLU A 372 15.79 22.00 -34.52
C GLU A 372 14.43 21.37 -34.09
N PRO A 373 13.55 22.16 -33.47
CA PRO A 373 12.24 21.70 -33.02
C PRO A 373 11.31 21.31 -34.16
N THR A 374 10.37 20.41 -33.88
CA THR A 374 9.24 20.15 -34.77
C THR A 374 8.03 21.01 -34.38
N PHE A 375 7.22 21.39 -35.36
CA PHE A 375 6.05 22.25 -35.17
C PHE A 375 4.75 21.51 -35.51
N MET A 376 3.68 21.81 -34.77
CA MET A 376 2.34 21.27 -35.00
C MET A 376 1.27 22.36 -34.94
N VAL A 377 0.14 22.14 -35.63
CA VAL A 377 -0.98 23.08 -35.66
C VAL A 377 -1.79 22.99 -34.37
N ASP A 378 -1.93 24.10 -33.66
CA ASP A 378 -2.91 24.29 -32.59
C ASP A 378 -3.86 25.42 -32.98
N ARG A 379 -5.12 25.06 -33.27
CA ARG A 379 -6.16 25.99 -33.72
C ARG A 379 -6.63 26.97 -32.63
N THR A 380 -6.16 26.82 -31.39
CA THR A 380 -6.48 27.74 -30.28
C THR A 380 -5.45 28.85 -30.08
N LEU A 381 -4.32 28.82 -30.81
CA LEU A 381 -3.29 29.85 -30.73
C LEU A 381 -3.53 30.99 -31.73
N GLU A 382 -3.31 32.22 -31.26
CA GLU A 382 -3.22 33.41 -32.11
C GLU A 382 -1.95 33.37 -32.99
N GLN A 383 -1.99 34.05 -34.13
CA GLN A 383 -0.87 34.10 -35.09
C GLN A 383 0.44 34.56 -34.44
N GLY A 384 1.55 33.92 -34.84
CA GLY A 384 2.89 34.16 -34.30
C GLY A 384 3.15 33.56 -32.91
N LYS A 385 2.12 33.30 -32.08
CA LYS A 385 2.30 32.66 -30.77
C LYS A 385 2.70 31.19 -30.93
N ALA A 386 3.60 30.74 -30.07
CA ALA A 386 4.02 29.34 -29.98
C ALA A 386 3.89 28.84 -28.54
N ARG A 387 3.40 27.61 -28.38
CA ARG A 387 3.24 26.91 -27.10
C ARG A 387 4.10 25.65 -27.10
N ARG A 388 5.11 25.58 -26.24
CA ARG A 388 5.93 24.36 -26.10
C ARG A 388 5.05 23.22 -25.60
N VAL A 389 5.02 22.10 -26.33
CA VAL A 389 4.26 20.89 -25.99
C VAL A 389 5.19 19.83 -25.39
N ASP A 390 6.40 19.71 -25.94
CA ASP A 390 7.47 18.87 -25.38
C ASP A 390 8.84 19.57 -25.47
N MET A 391 9.78 19.20 -24.62
CA MET A 391 11.06 19.89 -24.46
C MET A 391 12.18 19.33 -25.36
N PRO A 392 13.04 20.18 -25.94
CA PRO A 392 14.26 19.72 -26.59
C PRO A 392 15.16 18.96 -25.61
N ALA A 393 15.78 17.88 -26.07
CA ALA A 393 16.67 17.04 -25.28
C ALA A 393 17.93 16.65 -26.08
N ALA A 394 19.10 16.85 -25.48
CA ALA A 394 20.35 16.36 -26.04
C ALA A 394 20.38 14.82 -26.02
N GLY A 395 20.83 14.21 -27.11
CA GLY A 395 21.06 12.76 -27.16
C GLY A 395 22.33 12.40 -26.39
N MET A 396 22.35 11.26 -25.72
CA MET A 396 23.51 10.76 -24.99
C MET A 396 23.37 9.28 -24.61
N LYS A 397 24.50 8.59 -24.40
CA LYS A 397 24.57 7.33 -23.67
C LYS A 397 24.86 7.64 -22.20
N ALA A 398 23.97 7.27 -21.29
CA ALA A 398 24.24 7.22 -19.86
C ALA A 398 24.57 5.77 -19.45
N VAL A 399 25.50 5.60 -18.52
CA VAL A 399 25.76 4.32 -17.85
C VAL A 399 25.71 4.53 -16.35
N MET A 400 24.81 3.82 -15.68
CA MET A 400 24.64 3.84 -14.24
C MET A 400 25.15 2.53 -13.64
N THR A 401 26.10 2.60 -12.72
CA THR A 401 26.59 1.41 -12.00
C THR A 401 25.80 1.20 -10.72
N ARG A 402 25.27 -0.01 -10.52
CA ARG A 402 24.81 -0.49 -9.22
C ARG A 402 25.85 -1.45 -8.64
N THR A 403 26.05 -1.40 -7.33
CA THR A 403 26.77 -2.44 -6.59
C THR A 403 25.91 -2.83 -5.39
N VAL A 404 25.57 -4.11 -5.31
CA VAL A 404 24.84 -4.70 -4.18
C VAL A 404 25.82 -5.57 -3.40
N THR A 405 26.01 -5.26 -2.12
CA THR A 405 26.77 -6.08 -1.17
C THR A 405 25.79 -6.86 -0.31
N PHE A 406 25.83 -8.19 -0.34
CA PHE A 406 24.99 -9.05 0.49
C PHE A 406 25.58 -9.26 1.90
N ALA A 407 24.80 -9.84 2.80
CA ALA A 407 25.17 -10.00 4.22
C ALA A 407 26.34 -10.97 4.46
N ASP A 408 26.63 -11.86 3.51
CA ASP A 408 27.80 -12.76 3.49
C ASP A 408 29.08 -12.07 2.95
N GLY A 409 28.96 -10.83 2.46
CA GLY A 409 30.04 -10.08 1.83
C GLY A 409 30.16 -10.26 0.30
N GLN A 410 29.32 -11.11 -0.32
CA GLN A 410 29.26 -11.22 -1.78
C GLN A 410 28.87 -9.87 -2.40
N GLN A 411 29.45 -9.56 -3.57
CA GLN A 411 29.15 -8.32 -4.30
C GLN A 411 28.74 -8.60 -5.74
N GLU A 412 27.54 -8.13 -6.11
CA GLU A 412 27.10 -8.04 -7.50
C GLU A 412 27.30 -6.61 -8.00
N LYS A 413 27.88 -6.46 -9.20
CA LYS A 413 28.04 -5.18 -9.89
C LYS A 413 27.34 -5.24 -11.23
N GLU A 414 26.39 -4.33 -11.46
CA GLU A 414 25.60 -4.24 -12.68
C GLU A 414 25.81 -2.88 -13.36
N GLU A 415 25.82 -2.87 -14.70
CA GLU A 415 25.85 -1.64 -15.49
C GLU A 415 24.55 -1.47 -16.29
N PHE A 416 23.77 -0.46 -15.90
CA PHE A 416 22.51 -0.10 -16.56
C PHE A 416 22.78 0.99 -17.59
N VAL A 417 22.65 0.62 -18.88
CA VAL A 417 22.90 1.50 -20.02
C VAL A 417 21.59 2.09 -20.52
N SER A 418 21.53 3.42 -20.71
CA SER A 418 20.40 4.11 -21.34
C SER A 418 20.88 4.94 -22.54
N ARG A 419 20.19 4.85 -23.67
CA ARG A 419 20.61 5.38 -24.98
C ARG A 419 19.58 6.38 -25.52
N TYR A 420 19.62 7.60 -25.00
CA TYR A 420 18.74 8.67 -25.42
C TYR A 420 19.15 9.20 -26.80
N LYS A 421 18.20 9.21 -27.74
CA LYS A 421 18.32 9.95 -29.00
C LYS A 421 18.27 11.45 -28.72
N ALA A 422 18.78 12.25 -29.66
CA ALA A 422 18.57 13.70 -29.63
C ALA A 422 17.15 14.04 -30.10
N TRP A 423 16.57 15.09 -29.52
CA TRP A 423 15.19 15.50 -29.74
C TRP A 423 15.08 17.02 -29.80
N GLY A 424 14.43 17.56 -30.83
CA GLY A 424 14.20 19.01 -30.95
C GLY A 424 13.08 19.53 -30.04
N GLY A 425 12.33 18.63 -29.41
CA GLY A 425 11.05 19.00 -28.77
C GLY A 425 9.96 19.26 -29.81
N VAL A 426 8.79 19.64 -29.32
CA VAL A 426 7.60 19.89 -30.14
C VAL A 426 6.91 21.16 -29.70
N PHE A 427 6.59 22.03 -30.65
CA PHE A 427 5.92 23.32 -30.40
C PHE A 427 4.63 23.44 -31.20
N ALA A 428 3.55 23.77 -30.50
CA ALA A 428 2.28 24.13 -31.09
C ALA A 428 2.33 25.59 -31.60
N VAL A 429 1.84 25.83 -32.81
CA VAL A 429 1.75 27.15 -33.46
C VAL A 429 0.40 27.32 -34.15
N ALA A 430 0.03 28.56 -34.46
CA ALA A 430 -1.24 28.88 -35.12
C ALA A 430 -1.35 28.27 -36.54
N PRO A 431 -2.57 28.05 -37.07
CA PRO A 431 -2.76 27.57 -38.44
C PRO A 431 -2.20 28.56 -39.47
N GLY A 432 -1.30 28.10 -40.34
CA GLY A 432 -0.66 28.92 -41.38
C GLY A 432 0.63 29.63 -40.95
N ASP A 433 1.10 29.41 -39.72
CA ASP A 433 2.41 29.85 -39.25
C ASP A 433 3.55 29.31 -40.14
N GLU A 434 4.55 30.14 -40.45
CA GLU A 434 5.60 29.78 -41.41
C GLU A 434 6.50 28.64 -40.93
N ARG A 435 6.54 28.37 -39.62
CA ARG A 435 7.31 27.27 -39.01
C ARG A 435 6.70 25.88 -39.27
N LEU A 436 5.56 25.81 -39.97
CA LEU A 436 4.91 24.57 -40.40
C LEU A 436 5.33 24.09 -41.80
N ARG A 437 6.24 24.80 -42.48
CA ARG A 437 6.67 24.53 -43.87
C ARG A 437 7.92 23.64 -43.94
#